data_AF-F3MJB2-F1
#
_entry.id   AF-F3MJB2-F1
#
_cell.length_a   1.000
_cell.length_b   1.000
_cell.length_c   1.000
_cell.angle_alpha   90.00
_cell.angle_beta   90.00
_cell.angle_gamma   90.00
#
_symmetry.space_group_name_H-M   'P 1'
#
loop_
_entity.id
_entity.type
_entity.pdbx_description
1 polymer ?
#
loop_
_entity_poly.entity_id
_entity_poly.type
_entity_poly.pdbx_seq_one_letter_code
_entity_poly.pdbx_strand_id
1 'polypeptide(L)'
;MRKSKIKSNTKSKISVQLIRSAQLPDNDIKLGDRLIRQLRIPTDSPIQLAFGSFKQEIRVTSGGKSNTLALSPTIFSSSELLPRSTMNVRYYPTEKMLKLGPLIGVMVSRFLPDEPDKPFGSISAFCLEMVNAAKKQGAYVYFFTPDMIGSNPSTLEAIIYDAGWKKRSVPAPDVINNRLSTRKLENSPSVQHFMREVKSRFGTHIFNEKFLDKSDVFEALGPDTKLQKYLPESYLLSGYPTLKKMCTTYRTVFLKPVRGSLGKGIIRISRQENGHYQTMTTSLEGSKKSTYSSLPKLFSSLSGKIKKRVTKFSKDWI
;
A
#
# COMPACT_ATOMS: atom_id res chain seq x y z
N MET A 1 -24.83 31.45 -11.88
CA MET A 1 -24.40 30.03 -11.97
C MET A 1 -24.31 29.43 -10.58
N ARG A 2 -25.27 28.56 -10.23
CA ARG A 2 -25.34 27.88 -8.93
C ARG A 2 -24.29 26.76 -8.88
N LYS A 3 -23.30 26.86 -7.98
CA LYS A 3 -22.40 25.75 -7.63
C LYS A 3 -23.22 24.68 -6.91
N SER A 4 -23.46 23.53 -7.54
CA SER A 4 -24.05 22.38 -6.88
C SER A 4 -23.05 21.84 -5.85
N LYS A 5 -23.37 22.02 -4.57
CA LYS A 5 -22.75 21.25 -3.50
C LYS A 5 -23.22 19.80 -3.70
N ILE A 6 -22.36 18.96 -4.26
CA ILE A 6 -22.52 17.50 -4.17
C ILE A 6 -22.41 17.16 -2.68
N LYS A 7 -23.55 17.05 -2.01
CA LYS A 7 -23.65 16.47 -0.67
C LYS A 7 -23.23 15.01 -0.80
N SER A 8 -22.02 14.69 -0.34
CA SER A 8 -21.60 13.33 -0.03
C SER A 8 -22.55 12.81 1.06
N ASN A 9 -23.62 12.15 0.62
CA ASN A 9 -24.56 11.50 1.51
C ASN A 9 -23.82 10.26 2.06
N THR A 10 -23.44 10.31 3.33
CA THR A 10 -22.86 9.18 4.07
C THR A 10 -23.89 8.05 4.16
N LYS A 11 -24.03 7.28 3.07
CA LYS A 11 -24.81 6.04 3.06
C LYS A 11 -24.17 5.08 4.05
N SER A 12 -24.94 4.70 5.08
CA SER A 12 -24.58 3.66 6.05
C SER A 12 -23.92 2.47 5.35
N LYS A 13 -22.77 2.01 5.84
CA LYS A 13 -22.14 0.77 5.37
C LYS A 13 -23.11 -0.38 5.64
N ILE A 14 -23.51 -1.09 4.59
CA ILE A 14 -24.36 -2.28 4.69
C ILE A 14 -23.45 -3.48 4.53
N SER A 15 -23.37 -4.34 5.54
CA SER A 15 -22.56 -5.55 5.52
C SER A 15 -23.43 -6.79 5.52
N VAL A 16 -22.96 -7.83 4.82
CA VAL A 16 -23.62 -9.14 4.74
C VAL A 16 -22.63 -10.22 5.12
N GLN A 17 -23.12 -11.25 5.80
CA GLN A 17 -22.35 -12.47 6.01
C GLN A 17 -22.56 -13.43 4.84
N LEU A 18 -21.46 -13.89 4.25
CA LEU A 18 -21.48 -14.83 3.15
C LEU A 18 -21.75 -16.24 3.66
N ILE A 19 -22.67 -16.96 3.03
CA ILE A 19 -22.91 -18.38 3.30
C ILE A 19 -22.96 -19.15 1.99
N ARG A 20 -22.48 -20.40 2.01
CA ARG A 20 -22.68 -21.33 0.90
C ARG A 20 -24.03 -22.02 1.07
N SER A 21 -24.84 -22.05 0.01
CA SER A 21 -26.08 -22.83 -0.02
C SER A 21 -26.03 -23.85 -1.15
N ALA A 22 -26.16 -25.14 -0.80
CA ALA A 22 -26.12 -26.23 -1.76
C ALA A 22 -27.39 -26.33 -2.61
N GLN A 23 -28.49 -25.73 -2.15
CA GLN A 23 -29.81 -25.80 -2.78
C GLN A 23 -30.09 -24.65 -3.75
N LEU A 24 -29.09 -23.80 -4.02
CA LEU A 24 -29.21 -22.70 -4.97
C LEU A 24 -28.90 -23.19 -6.39
N PRO A 25 -29.70 -22.78 -7.40
CA PRO A 25 -29.32 -22.93 -8.79
C PRO A 25 -27.96 -22.30 -9.06
N ASP A 26 -27.30 -22.76 -10.12
CA ASP A 26 -26.05 -22.18 -10.54
C ASP A 26 -26.21 -20.71 -10.92
N ASN A 27 -25.22 -19.91 -10.56
CA ASN A 27 -25.22 -18.46 -10.73
C ASN A 27 -26.34 -17.69 -9.99
N ASP A 28 -27.05 -18.32 -9.06
CA ASP A 28 -28.04 -17.63 -8.23
C ASP A 28 -27.47 -17.21 -6.88
N ILE A 29 -27.97 -16.09 -6.37
CA ILE A 29 -27.78 -15.66 -4.99
C ILE A 29 -29.13 -15.50 -4.27
N LYS A 30 -29.15 -15.76 -2.97
CA LYS A 30 -30.26 -15.36 -2.08
C LYS A 30 -29.83 -14.21 -1.19
N LEU A 31 -30.64 -13.16 -1.17
CA LEU A 31 -30.42 -11.99 -0.33
C LEU A 31 -31.71 -11.63 0.42
N GLY A 32 -31.58 -11.20 1.67
CA GLY A 32 -32.72 -10.78 2.48
C GLY A 32 -33.59 -9.71 1.82
N ASP A 33 -34.91 -9.82 1.97
CA ASP A 33 -35.88 -8.92 1.32
C ASP A 33 -35.68 -7.46 1.75
N ARG A 34 -35.27 -7.26 3.01
CA ARG A 34 -34.94 -5.95 3.54
C ARG A 34 -33.77 -5.32 2.76
N LEU A 35 -32.73 -6.11 2.48
CA LEU A 35 -31.54 -5.64 1.77
C LEU A 35 -31.83 -5.40 0.29
N ILE A 36 -32.59 -6.28 -0.35
CA ILE A 36 -33.05 -6.10 -1.74
C ILE A 36 -33.79 -4.76 -1.87
N ARG A 37 -34.75 -4.48 -0.99
CA ARG A 37 -35.50 -3.21 -0.99
C ARG A 37 -34.63 -2.00 -0.66
N GLN A 38 -33.77 -2.11 0.35
CA GLN A 38 -32.90 -1.00 0.78
C GLN A 38 -31.88 -0.61 -0.29
N LEU A 39 -31.32 -1.59 -0.99
CA LEU A 39 -30.33 -1.40 -2.07
C LEU A 39 -30.99 -1.17 -3.44
N ARG A 40 -32.31 -1.40 -3.56
CA ARG A 40 -33.09 -1.33 -4.80
C ARG A 40 -32.52 -2.23 -5.89
N ILE A 41 -32.24 -3.48 -5.52
CA ILE A 41 -31.68 -4.49 -6.43
C ILE A 41 -32.84 -5.08 -7.24
N PRO A 42 -32.75 -5.12 -8.60
CA PRO A 42 -33.74 -5.80 -9.42
C PRO A 42 -33.66 -7.32 -9.23
N THR A 43 -34.81 -7.97 -9.17
CA THR A 43 -34.95 -9.43 -9.02
C THR A 43 -35.59 -10.08 -10.25
N ASP A 44 -36.06 -9.26 -11.19
CA ASP A 44 -36.72 -9.65 -12.44
C ASP A 44 -35.74 -9.83 -13.61
N SER A 45 -34.50 -9.37 -13.45
CA SER A 45 -33.47 -9.43 -14.48
C SER A 45 -32.09 -9.78 -13.90
N PRO A 46 -31.21 -10.46 -14.67
CA PRO A 46 -29.85 -10.73 -14.23
C PRO A 46 -29.05 -9.44 -13.98
N ILE A 47 -28.14 -9.53 -13.01
CA ILE A 47 -27.19 -8.46 -12.65
C ILE A 47 -25.77 -9.03 -12.56
N GLN A 48 -24.77 -8.16 -12.47
CA GLN A 48 -23.38 -8.57 -12.27
C GLN A 48 -23.01 -8.60 -10.78
N LEU A 49 -22.51 -9.73 -10.28
CA LEU A 49 -21.82 -9.81 -8.99
C LEU A 49 -20.33 -9.51 -9.20
N ALA A 50 -19.76 -8.61 -8.40
CA ALA A 50 -18.35 -8.26 -8.49
C ALA A 50 -17.65 -8.16 -7.13
N PHE A 51 -16.38 -8.59 -7.07
CA PHE A 51 -15.47 -8.33 -5.96
C PHE A 51 -14.03 -8.44 -6.45
N GLY A 52 -13.23 -7.39 -6.28
CA GLY A 52 -11.96 -7.28 -6.99
C GLY A 52 -12.16 -7.37 -8.51
N SER A 53 -11.33 -8.17 -9.19
CA SER A 53 -11.45 -8.47 -10.62
C SER A 53 -12.52 -9.51 -10.98
N PHE A 54 -13.03 -10.28 -10.01
CA PHE A 54 -14.06 -11.29 -10.29
C PHE A 54 -15.36 -10.61 -10.71
N LYS A 55 -15.98 -11.15 -11.76
CA LYS A 55 -17.31 -10.77 -12.25
C LYS A 55 -18.07 -12.01 -12.69
N GLN A 56 -19.35 -12.09 -12.31
CA GLN A 56 -20.24 -13.17 -12.72
C GLN A 56 -21.65 -12.62 -12.89
N GLU A 57 -22.32 -12.98 -13.97
CA GLU A 57 -23.75 -12.71 -14.10
C GLU A 57 -24.53 -13.62 -13.16
N ILE A 58 -25.48 -13.04 -12.43
CA ILE A 58 -26.26 -13.71 -11.39
C ILE A 58 -27.74 -13.31 -11.41
N ARG A 59 -28.60 -14.16 -10.84
CA ARG A 59 -29.98 -13.76 -10.47
C ARG A 59 -30.10 -13.61 -8.96
N VAL A 60 -30.88 -12.62 -8.54
CA VAL A 60 -31.12 -12.35 -7.12
C VAL A 60 -32.49 -12.85 -6.74
N THR A 61 -32.53 -13.79 -5.80
CA THR A 61 -33.77 -14.35 -5.26
C THR A 61 -33.98 -13.95 -3.81
N SER A 62 -35.24 -13.94 -3.38
CA SER A 62 -35.63 -13.62 -2.00
C SER A 62 -35.04 -14.63 -1.01
N GLY A 63 -34.34 -14.11 0.00
CA GLY A 63 -33.88 -14.85 1.18
C GLY A 63 -34.78 -14.64 2.41
N GLY A 64 -35.98 -14.08 2.22
CA GLY A 64 -36.91 -13.76 3.31
C GLY A 64 -36.32 -12.77 4.32
N LYS A 65 -36.42 -13.12 5.62
CA LYS A 65 -35.94 -12.29 6.74
C LYS A 65 -34.43 -12.42 7.03
N SER A 66 -33.67 -13.18 6.23
CA SER A 66 -32.23 -13.37 6.46
C SER A 66 -31.44 -12.07 6.24
N ASN A 67 -30.37 -11.87 7.00
CA ASN A 67 -29.36 -10.82 6.74
C ASN A 67 -28.08 -11.38 6.08
N THR A 68 -28.11 -12.63 5.63
CA THR A 68 -27.00 -13.27 4.92
C THR A 68 -27.11 -13.07 3.42
N LEU A 69 -25.97 -13.17 2.74
CA LEU A 69 -25.89 -13.35 1.30
C LEU A 69 -25.51 -14.80 1.05
N ALA A 70 -26.45 -15.60 0.57
CA ALA A 70 -26.18 -16.98 0.19
C ALA A 70 -25.74 -17.06 -1.26
N LEU A 71 -24.62 -17.73 -1.49
CA LEU A 71 -24.04 -17.96 -2.81
C LEU A 71 -24.24 -19.42 -3.21
N SER A 72 -24.51 -19.66 -4.49
CA SER A 72 -24.52 -21.00 -5.08
C SER A 72 -23.15 -21.69 -4.93
N PRO A 73 -23.07 -23.02 -5.02
CA PRO A 73 -21.80 -23.74 -4.97
C PRO A 73 -20.83 -23.30 -6.07
N THR A 74 -21.34 -23.02 -7.27
CA THR A 74 -20.57 -22.55 -8.43
C THR A 74 -19.92 -21.19 -8.16
N ILE A 75 -20.71 -20.19 -7.73
CA ILE A 75 -20.17 -18.86 -7.39
C ILE A 75 -19.15 -18.98 -6.26
N PHE A 76 -19.46 -19.79 -5.24
CA PHE A 76 -18.57 -19.96 -4.10
C PHE A 76 -17.20 -20.51 -4.51
N SER A 77 -17.18 -21.58 -5.32
CA SER A 77 -15.95 -22.19 -5.82
C SER A 77 -15.18 -21.26 -6.76
N SER A 78 -15.86 -20.53 -7.66
CA SER A 78 -15.19 -19.61 -8.59
C SER A 78 -14.72 -18.31 -7.94
N SER A 79 -15.35 -17.91 -6.84
CA SER A 79 -15.02 -16.69 -6.09
C SER A 79 -13.81 -16.85 -5.18
N GLU A 80 -13.53 -18.08 -4.76
CA GLU A 80 -12.58 -18.43 -3.69
C GLU A 80 -12.77 -17.62 -2.38
N LEU A 81 -13.95 -17.04 -2.17
CA LEU A 81 -14.31 -16.32 -0.95
C LEU A 81 -14.47 -17.28 0.22
N LEU A 82 -14.01 -16.87 1.41
CA LEU A 82 -14.18 -17.68 2.61
C LEU A 82 -15.64 -17.68 3.10
N PRO A 83 -16.14 -18.83 3.56
CA PRO A 83 -17.47 -18.92 4.13
C PRO A 83 -17.51 -18.11 5.43
N ARG A 84 -18.67 -17.53 5.76
CA ARG A 84 -18.91 -16.71 6.96
C ARG A 84 -18.14 -15.40 7.03
N SER A 85 -17.49 -14.99 5.93
CA SER A 85 -16.89 -13.66 5.81
C SER A 85 -17.96 -12.59 5.83
N THR A 86 -17.71 -11.50 6.54
CA THR A 86 -18.59 -10.32 6.54
C THR A 86 -18.00 -9.28 5.60
N MET A 87 -18.76 -8.89 4.58
CA MET A 87 -18.31 -7.93 3.57
C MET A 87 -19.36 -6.84 3.38
N ASN A 88 -18.93 -5.62 3.07
CA ASN A 88 -19.87 -4.59 2.65
C ASN A 88 -20.40 -4.92 1.27
N VAL A 89 -21.66 -4.57 1.06
CA VAL A 89 -22.36 -4.72 -0.20
C VAL A 89 -22.83 -3.35 -0.69
N ARG A 90 -22.69 -3.12 -1.99
CA ARG A 90 -23.23 -1.93 -2.64
C ARG A 90 -23.74 -2.29 -4.02
N TYR A 91 -24.94 -1.82 -4.33
CA TYR A 91 -25.51 -1.93 -5.66
C TYR A 91 -25.28 -0.63 -6.45
N TYR A 92 -24.85 -0.77 -7.70
CA TYR A 92 -24.63 0.29 -8.67
C TYR A 92 -25.66 0.12 -9.81
N PRO A 93 -26.75 0.91 -9.83
CA PRO A 93 -27.86 0.70 -10.75
C PRO A 93 -27.49 0.90 -12.23
N THR A 94 -26.62 1.86 -12.55
CA THR A 94 -26.23 2.17 -13.93
C THR A 94 -25.50 0.99 -14.58
N GLU A 95 -24.60 0.37 -13.84
CA GLU A 95 -23.80 -0.78 -14.26
C GLU A 95 -24.52 -2.12 -14.03
N LYS A 96 -25.73 -2.09 -13.44
CA LYS A 96 -26.44 -3.26 -12.91
C LYS A 96 -25.51 -4.19 -12.12
N MET A 97 -24.72 -3.62 -11.19
CA MET A 97 -23.64 -4.34 -10.52
C MET A 97 -23.80 -4.34 -9.00
N LEU A 98 -23.81 -5.53 -8.40
CA LEU A 98 -23.72 -5.76 -6.97
C LEU A 98 -22.25 -6.02 -6.60
N LYS A 99 -21.63 -5.07 -5.90
CA LYS A 99 -20.23 -5.15 -5.48
C LYS A 99 -20.09 -5.58 -4.02
N LEU A 100 -19.25 -6.57 -3.75
CA LEU A 100 -18.80 -6.96 -2.41
C LEU A 100 -17.38 -6.42 -2.18
N GLY A 101 -17.11 -5.85 -1.01
CA GLY A 101 -15.76 -5.39 -0.67
C GLY A 101 -15.70 -4.17 0.25
N PRO A 102 -14.55 -3.47 0.29
CA PRO A 102 -13.43 -3.62 -0.63
C PRO A 102 -12.62 -4.90 -0.39
N LEU A 103 -12.04 -5.43 -1.47
CA LEU A 103 -11.00 -6.44 -1.42
C LEU A 103 -9.63 -5.76 -1.37
N ILE A 104 -8.84 -6.07 -0.34
CA ILE A 104 -7.56 -5.44 -0.06
C ILE A 104 -6.46 -6.51 -0.18
N GLY A 105 -5.58 -6.35 -1.17
CA GLY A 105 -4.37 -7.16 -1.28
C GLY A 105 -3.19 -6.43 -0.66
N VAL A 106 -2.52 -7.04 0.32
CA VAL A 106 -1.33 -6.48 0.94
C VAL A 106 -0.10 -7.15 0.37
N MET A 107 0.69 -6.41 -0.39
CA MET A 107 1.91 -6.93 -1.01
C MET A 107 3.06 -6.88 0.02
N VAL A 108 3.51 -8.04 0.46
CA VAL A 108 4.57 -8.21 1.48
C VAL A 108 5.83 -8.82 0.87
N SER A 109 6.98 -8.64 1.52
CA SER A 109 8.28 -9.02 0.93
C SER A 109 8.64 -10.50 1.08
N ARG A 110 7.96 -11.23 1.97
CA ARG A 110 8.35 -12.60 2.33
C ARG A 110 7.12 -13.38 2.80
N PHE A 111 7.11 -14.66 2.47
CA PHE A 111 6.24 -15.68 3.03
C PHE A 111 7.13 -16.87 3.46
N LEU A 112 6.88 -17.41 4.66
CA LEU A 112 7.61 -18.52 5.27
C LEU A 112 6.63 -19.70 5.44
N PRO A 113 6.53 -20.63 4.48
CA PRO A 113 5.56 -21.72 4.52
C PRO A 113 5.80 -22.68 5.69
N ASP A 114 7.05 -22.83 6.13
CA ASP A 114 7.45 -23.73 7.22
C ASP A 114 7.21 -23.14 8.62
N GLU A 115 6.73 -21.89 8.71
CA GLU A 115 6.49 -21.15 9.95
C GLU A 115 5.00 -20.78 10.08
N PRO A 116 4.10 -21.75 10.37
CA PRO A 116 2.65 -21.54 10.31
C PRO A 116 2.14 -20.47 11.28
N ASP A 117 2.80 -20.26 12.41
CA ASP A 117 2.43 -19.22 13.38
C ASP A 117 2.93 -17.83 12.98
N LYS A 118 3.98 -17.77 12.16
CA LYS A 118 4.64 -16.52 11.73
C LYS A 118 4.98 -16.55 10.24
N PRO A 119 3.99 -16.72 9.35
CA PRO A 119 4.23 -16.88 7.91
C PRO A 119 4.84 -15.65 7.26
N PHE A 120 4.81 -14.49 7.93
CA PHE A 120 5.45 -13.25 7.45
C PHE A 120 6.57 -12.79 8.38
N GLY A 121 7.08 -13.66 9.26
CA GLY A 121 8.07 -13.31 10.27
C GLY A 121 7.57 -12.25 11.25
N SER A 122 8.35 -11.20 11.46
CA SER A 122 8.06 -10.15 12.46
C SER A 122 6.79 -9.33 12.17
N ILE A 123 6.30 -9.31 10.93
CA ILE A 123 5.07 -8.57 10.59
C ILE A 123 3.80 -9.41 10.71
N SER A 124 3.88 -10.69 11.10
CA SER A 124 2.70 -11.58 11.17
C SER A 124 1.64 -11.08 12.15
N ALA A 125 2.04 -10.51 13.29
CA ALA A 125 1.13 -9.90 14.26
C ALA A 125 0.38 -8.70 13.65
N PHE A 126 1.10 -7.85 12.91
CA PHE A 126 0.49 -6.73 12.17
C PHE A 126 -0.48 -7.22 11.09
N CYS A 127 -0.15 -8.30 10.36
CA CYS A 127 -1.06 -8.88 9.36
C CYS A 127 -2.36 -9.37 10.02
N LEU A 128 -2.27 -10.05 11.17
CA LEU A 128 -3.44 -10.50 11.92
C LEU A 128 -4.29 -9.33 12.45
N GLU A 129 -3.66 -8.26 12.94
CA GLU A 129 -4.35 -7.03 13.33
C GLU A 129 -5.12 -6.43 12.14
N MET A 130 -4.51 -6.40 10.95
CA MET A 130 -5.17 -5.92 9.74
C MET A 130 -6.37 -6.78 9.34
N VAL A 131 -6.28 -8.11 9.47
CA VAL A 131 -7.42 -9.01 9.25
C VAL A 131 -8.58 -8.63 10.17
N ASN A 132 -8.31 -8.45 11.46
CA ASN A 132 -9.31 -8.09 12.45
C ASN A 132 -9.92 -6.71 12.19
N ALA A 133 -9.10 -5.73 11.80
CA ALA A 133 -9.55 -4.40 11.44
C ALA A 133 -10.40 -4.41 10.17
N ALA A 134 -9.97 -5.12 9.12
CA ALA A 134 -10.71 -5.26 7.86
C ALA A 134 -12.08 -5.90 8.11
N LYS A 135 -12.13 -6.99 8.88
CA LYS A 135 -13.38 -7.67 9.25
C LYS A 135 -14.37 -6.73 9.96
N LYS A 136 -13.90 -5.93 10.92
CA LYS A 136 -14.73 -4.91 11.61
C LYS A 136 -15.28 -3.84 10.66
N GLN A 137 -14.60 -3.59 9.55
CA GLN A 137 -15.00 -2.60 8.54
C GLN A 137 -15.78 -3.21 7.37
N GLY A 138 -16.07 -4.52 7.37
CA GLY A 138 -16.68 -5.22 6.24
C GLY A 138 -15.79 -5.27 5.00
N ALA A 139 -14.46 -5.19 5.18
CA ALA A 139 -13.48 -5.37 4.12
C ALA A 139 -12.87 -6.77 4.21
N TYR A 140 -12.41 -7.28 3.08
CA TYR A 140 -11.72 -8.56 3.01
C TYR A 140 -10.25 -8.32 2.66
N VAL A 141 -9.34 -8.95 3.41
CA VAL A 141 -7.90 -8.73 3.24
C VAL A 141 -7.17 -10.04 3.06
N TYR A 142 -6.20 -10.05 2.16
CA TYR A 142 -5.25 -11.14 1.98
C TYR A 142 -3.85 -10.58 1.74
N PHE A 143 -2.85 -11.44 1.88
CA PHE A 143 -1.44 -11.08 1.79
C PHE A 143 -0.77 -11.89 0.69
N PHE A 144 0.07 -11.26 -0.11
CA PHE A 144 0.76 -11.95 -1.20
C PHE A 144 2.18 -11.40 -1.37
N THR A 145 3.09 -12.24 -1.84
CA THR A 145 4.46 -11.83 -2.20
C THR A 145 4.57 -11.62 -3.71
N PRO A 146 5.63 -10.95 -4.19
CA PRO A 146 5.92 -10.88 -5.63
C PRO A 146 5.94 -12.24 -6.34
N ASP A 147 6.40 -13.30 -5.66
CA ASP A 147 6.50 -14.66 -6.24
C ASP A 147 5.14 -15.35 -6.38
N MET A 148 4.10 -14.85 -5.69
CA MET A 148 2.73 -15.34 -5.79
C MET A 148 1.93 -14.66 -6.91
N ILE A 149 2.54 -13.69 -7.59
CA ILE A 149 1.96 -13.03 -8.77
C ILE A 149 2.14 -13.97 -9.97
N GLY A 150 1.03 -14.53 -10.44
CA GLY A 150 1.02 -15.34 -11.67
C GLY A 150 1.11 -14.51 -12.94
N SER A 151 1.07 -15.19 -14.09
CA SER A 151 1.03 -14.55 -15.42
C SER A 151 -0.34 -13.93 -15.73
N ASN A 152 -1.41 -14.47 -15.16
CA ASN A 152 -2.75 -13.93 -15.33
C ASN A 152 -2.98 -12.75 -14.34
N PRO A 153 -3.21 -11.52 -14.82
CA PRO A 153 -3.42 -10.38 -13.92
C PRO A 153 -4.77 -10.44 -13.17
N SER A 154 -5.74 -11.27 -13.59
CA SER A 154 -7.04 -11.35 -12.93
C SER A 154 -7.04 -12.16 -11.64
N THR A 155 -6.03 -13.01 -11.42
CA THR A 155 -5.94 -13.93 -10.28
C THR A 155 -4.52 -14.02 -9.76
N LEU A 156 -4.34 -14.23 -8.46
CA LEU A 156 -3.03 -14.43 -7.85
C LEU A 156 -3.14 -15.41 -6.69
N GLU A 157 -2.01 -15.97 -6.28
CA GLU A 157 -1.97 -16.73 -5.03
C GLU A 157 -1.83 -15.77 -3.83
N ALA A 158 -2.51 -16.09 -2.74
CA ALA A 158 -2.45 -15.29 -1.53
C ALA A 158 -2.59 -16.15 -0.29
N ILE A 159 -2.18 -15.57 0.83
CA ILE A 159 -2.32 -16.12 2.16
C ILE A 159 -3.45 -15.36 2.87
N ILE A 160 -4.40 -16.12 3.40
CA ILE A 160 -5.60 -15.62 4.07
C ILE A 160 -5.66 -16.22 5.47
N TYR A 161 -6.16 -15.46 6.43
CA TYR A 161 -6.38 -15.96 7.78
C TYR A 161 -7.81 -16.49 7.96
N ASP A 162 -7.92 -17.79 8.24
CA ASP A 162 -9.16 -18.53 8.49
C ASP A 162 -8.90 -19.64 9.51
N ALA A 163 -8.97 -19.29 10.80
CA ALA A 163 -8.55 -20.15 11.91
C ALA A 163 -7.14 -20.73 11.69
N GLY A 164 -6.25 -19.92 11.13
CA GLY A 164 -4.93 -20.32 10.63
C GLY A 164 -4.63 -19.69 9.28
N TRP A 165 -3.36 -19.58 8.92
CA TRP A 165 -2.93 -19.02 7.65
C TRP A 165 -3.00 -20.07 6.54
N LYS A 166 -3.75 -19.78 5.47
CA LYS A 166 -3.98 -20.72 4.37
C LYS A 166 -3.67 -20.06 3.03
N LYS A 167 -2.97 -20.79 2.16
CA LYS A 167 -2.74 -20.40 0.77
C LYS A 167 -4.00 -20.67 -0.06
N ARG A 168 -4.43 -19.70 -0.87
CA ARG A 168 -5.56 -19.80 -1.80
C ARG A 168 -5.27 -19.00 -3.06
N SER A 169 -5.99 -19.29 -4.15
CA SER A 169 -6.06 -18.38 -5.28
C SER A 169 -7.15 -17.34 -4.99
N VAL A 170 -6.95 -16.12 -5.47
CA VAL A 170 -7.87 -14.99 -5.22
C VAL A 170 -7.93 -14.10 -6.45
N PRO A 171 -9.05 -13.40 -6.68
CA PRO A 171 -9.08 -12.37 -7.71
C PRO A 171 -8.14 -11.21 -7.35
N ALA A 172 -7.69 -10.45 -8.35
CA ALA A 172 -6.99 -9.19 -8.13
C ALA A 172 -7.85 -8.23 -7.29
N PRO A 173 -7.25 -7.46 -6.37
CA PRO A 173 -8.01 -6.72 -5.36
C PRO A 173 -8.53 -5.40 -5.90
N ASP A 174 -9.50 -4.81 -5.19
CA ASP A 174 -9.93 -3.43 -5.42
C ASP A 174 -8.82 -2.44 -5.04
N VAL A 175 -8.05 -2.79 -4.00
CA VAL A 175 -6.97 -1.97 -3.46
C VAL A 175 -5.73 -2.83 -3.20
N ILE A 176 -4.57 -2.41 -3.69
CA ILE A 176 -3.28 -2.96 -3.29
C ILE A 176 -2.64 -2.04 -2.27
N ASN A 177 -2.28 -2.56 -1.10
CA ASN A 177 -1.37 -1.89 -0.18
C ASN A 177 0.05 -2.39 -0.45
N ASN A 178 0.87 -1.58 -1.12
CA ASN A 178 2.27 -1.90 -1.36
C ASN A 178 3.07 -1.72 -0.06
N ARG A 179 3.48 -2.84 0.54
CA ARG A 179 4.34 -2.89 1.72
C ARG A 179 5.66 -3.60 1.45
N LEU A 180 6.12 -3.59 0.19
CA LEU A 180 7.45 -4.09 -0.12
C LEU A 180 8.50 -3.28 0.65
N SER A 181 9.47 -3.99 1.22
CA SER A 181 10.50 -3.42 2.11
C SER A 181 11.74 -2.94 1.35
N THR A 182 11.84 -3.27 0.06
CA THR A 182 12.98 -2.90 -0.78
C THR A 182 12.55 -2.39 -2.14
N ARG A 183 13.28 -1.37 -2.62
CA ARG A 183 13.13 -0.85 -3.98
C ARG A 183 13.44 -1.90 -5.05
N LYS A 184 14.30 -2.89 -4.75
CA LYS A 184 14.63 -3.97 -5.70
C LYS A 184 13.39 -4.82 -5.99
N LEU A 185 12.63 -5.20 -4.96
CA LEU A 185 11.40 -5.96 -5.14
C LEU A 185 10.33 -5.10 -5.82
N GLU A 186 10.15 -3.83 -5.39
CA GLU A 186 9.16 -2.94 -5.99
C GLU A 186 9.41 -2.70 -7.49
N ASN A 187 10.67 -2.49 -7.88
CA ASN A 187 11.04 -2.24 -9.26
C ASN A 187 11.27 -3.51 -10.08
N SER A 188 10.91 -4.70 -9.56
CA SER A 188 11.01 -5.92 -10.38
C SER A 188 10.04 -5.82 -11.57
N PRO A 189 10.42 -6.32 -12.76
CA PRO A 189 9.56 -6.26 -13.93
C PRO A 189 8.18 -6.90 -13.72
N SER A 190 8.11 -8.01 -12.97
CA SER A 190 6.86 -8.71 -12.67
C SER A 190 5.91 -7.87 -11.81
N VAL A 191 6.41 -7.24 -10.74
CA VAL A 191 5.62 -6.38 -9.85
C VAL A 191 5.13 -5.14 -10.60
N GLN A 192 6.02 -4.49 -11.36
CA GLN A 192 5.66 -3.30 -12.14
C GLN A 192 4.64 -3.63 -13.24
N HIS A 193 4.80 -4.77 -13.92
CA HIS A 193 3.83 -5.24 -14.91
C HIS A 193 2.48 -5.51 -14.26
N PHE A 194 2.43 -6.30 -13.19
CA PHE A 194 1.20 -6.61 -12.46
C PHE A 194 0.48 -5.34 -11.98
N MET A 195 1.18 -4.40 -11.35
CA MET A 195 0.60 -3.14 -10.90
C MET A 195 -0.01 -2.32 -12.05
N ARG A 196 0.64 -2.28 -13.22
CA ARG A 196 0.08 -1.61 -14.41
C ARG A 196 -1.18 -2.33 -14.92
N GLU A 197 -1.13 -3.66 -15.02
CA GLU A 197 -2.24 -4.45 -15.55
C GLU A 197 -3.49 -4.34 -14.68
N VAL A 198 -3.37 -4.49 -13.35
CA VAL A 198 -4.53 -4.43 -12.47
C VAL A 198 -5.14 -3.02 -12.38
N LYS A 199 -4.30 -1.99 -12.46
CA LYS A 199 -4.75 -0.59 -12.52
C LYS A 199 -5.52 -0.31 -13.80
N SER A 200 -4.98 -0.74 -14.95
CA SER A 200 -5.59 -0.53 -16.26
C SER A 200 -6.87 -1.36 -16.48
N ARG A 201 -6.82 -2.66 -16.19
CA ARG A 201 -7.90 -3.61 -16.51
C ARG A 201 -9.02 -3.63 -15.47
N PHE A 202 -8.70 -3.46 -14.19
CA PHE A 202 -9.67 -3.65 -13.10
C PHE A 202 -9.92 -2.38 -12.26
N GLY A 203 -9.20 -1.28 -12.54
CA GLY A 203 -9.32 -0.05 -11.76
C GLY A 203 -8.82 -0.21 -10.32
N THR A 204 -7.89 -1.15 -10.09
CA THR A 204 -7.29 -1.38 -8.77
C THR A 204 -6.55 -0.12 -8.32
N HIS A 205 -6.86 0.34 -7.11
CA HIS A 205 -6.18 1.47 -6.50
C HIS A 205 -4.92 0.98 -5.78
N ILE A 206 -3.78 1.61 -6.02
CA ILE A 206 -2.53 1.23 -5.37
C ILE A 206 -2.19 2.28 -4.32
N PHE A 207 -2.14 1.85 -3.06
CA PHE A 207 -1.68 2.65 -1.94
C PHE A 207 -0.18 2.44 -1.76
N ASN A 208 0.57 3.54 -1.60
CA ASN A 208 2.03 3.58 -1.63
C ASN A 208 2.63 3.05 -2.95
N GLU A 209 2.20 3.60 -4.09
CA GLU A 209 2.61 3.13 -5.43
C GLU A 209 4.13 3.08 -5.66
N LYS A 210 4.90 3.93 -4.96
CA LYS A 210 6.35 3.98 -5.06
C LYS A 210 7.02 4.31 -3.73
N PHE A 211 8.23 3.82 -3.54
CA PHE A 211 9.13 4.36 -2.54
C PHE A 211 9.41 5.85 -2.83
N LEU A 212 9.00 6.72 -1.92
CA LEU A 212 9.30 8.15 -2.01
C LEU A 212 10.81 8.37 -2.03
N ASP A 213 11.27 9.14 -3.02
CA ASP A 213 12.59 9.74 -3.00
C ASP A 213 12.54 11.09 -2.29
N LYS A 214 13.60 11.43 -1.54
CA LYS A 214 13.64 12.72 -0.85
C LYS A 214 13.54 13.88 -1.83
N SER A 215 14.03 13.73 -3.05
CA SER A 215 13.88 14.74 -4.10
C SER A 215 12.41 14.95 -4.45
N ASP A 216 11.66 13.87 -4.68
CA ASP A 216 10.22 13.93 -4.96
C ASP A 216 9.44 14.70 -3.88
N VAL A 217 9.80 14.55 -2.60
CA VAL A 217 9.14 15.29 -1.52
C VAL A 217 9.41 16.80 -1.63
N PHE A 218 10.65 17.20 -1.93
CA PHE A 218 10.96 18.62 -2.13
C PHE A 218 10.31 19.19 -3.39
N GLU A 219 10.25 18.41 -4.47
CA GLU A 219 9.57 18.82 -5.71
C GLU A 219 8.06 18.94 -5.53
N ALA A 220 7.45 18.03 -4.77
CA ALA A 220 6.02 18.07 -4.49
C ALA A 220 5.61 19.21 -3.55
N LEU A 221 6.43 19.52 -2.54
CA LEU A 221 6.13 20.54 -1.53
C LEU A 221 6.66 21.93 -1.90
N GLY A 222 7.71 22.01 -2.72
CA GLY A 222 8.39 23.25 -3.09
C GLY A 222 7.50 24.33 -3.71
N PRO A 223 6.52 24.00 -4.57
CA PRO A 223 5.59 24.99 -5.14
C PRO A 223 4.64 25.64 -4.12
N ASP A 224 4.40 25.02 -2.96
CA ASP A 224 3.52 25.58 -1.94
C ASP A 224 4.25 26.64 -1.11
N THR A 225 3.97 27.90 -1.42
CA THR A 225 4.54 29.08 -0.74
C THR A 225 4.34 29.08 0.77
N LYS A 226 3.26 28.46 1.30
CA LYS A 226 3.03 28.36 2.74
C LYS A 226 3.97 27.37 3.42
N LEU A 227 4.43 26.36 2.68
CA LEU A 227 5.31 25.30 3.16
C LEU A 227 6.80 25.63 2.95
N GLN A 228 7.14 26.51 2.01
CA GLN A 228 8.54 26.85 1.69
C GLN A 228 9.36 27.26 2.92
N LYS A 229 8.78 28.04 3.85
CA LYS A 229 9.48 28.47 5.08
C LYS A 229 9.86 27.31 6.03
N TYR A 230 9.22 26.15 5.87
CA TYR A 230 9.50 24.94 6.64
C TYR A 230 10.39 23.94 5.88
N LEU A 231 10.67 24.16 4.59
CA LEU A 231 11.55 23.30 3.82
C LEU A 231 13.01 23.74 4.01
N PRO A 232 13.90 22.86 4.50
CA PRO A 232 15.30 23.24 4.66
C PRO A 232 15.96 23.40 3.29
N GLU A 233 16.80 24.43 3.13
CA GLU A 233 17.61 24.60 1.93
C GLU A 233 18.41 23.31 1.65
N SER A 234 18.24 22.77 0.45
CA SER A 234 18.71 21.43 0.12
C SER A 234 19.21 21.35 -1.33
N TYR A 235 20.42 20.84 -1.53
CA TYR A 235 21.03 20.70 -2.87
C TYR A 235 21.58 19.30 -3.09
N LEU A 236 21.56 18.86 -4.34
CA LEU A 236 22.29 17.67 -4.78
C LEU A 236 23.80 17.91 -4.63
N LEU A 237 24.52 17.00 -3.98
CA LEU A 237 25.97 17.09 -3.90
C LEU A 237 26.58 16.70 -5.25
N SER A 238 26.93 17.71 -6.05
CA SER A 238 27.60 17.56 -7.36
C SER A 238 29.12 17.63 -7.28
N GLY A 239 29.70 17.98 -6.13
CA GLY A 239 31.15 18.07 -5.93
C GLY A 239 31.56 19.01 -4.81
N TYR A 240 32.86 19.31 -4.74
CA TYR A 240 33.43 20.20 -3.72
C TYR A 240 32.77 21.59 -3.66
N PRO A 241 32.45 22.27 -4.79
CA PRO A 241 31.83 23.60 -4.75
C PRO A 241 30.52 23.63 -3.95
N THR A 242 29.67 22.60 -4.12
CA THR A 242 28.39 22.51 -3.41
C THR A 242 28.59 22.29 -1.91
N LEU A 243 29.53 21.40 -1.53
CA LEU A 243 29.89 21.21 -0.12
C LEU A 243 30.44 22.52 0.48
N LYS A 244 31.32 23.21 -0.24
CA LYS A 244 31.88 24.51 0.17
C LYS A 244 30.79 25.54 0.41
N LYS A 245 29.87 25.72 -0.54
CA LYS A 245 28.73 26.62 -0.38
C LYS A 245 27.93 26.30 0.88
N MET A 246 27.49 25.05 1.04
CA MET A 246 26.65 24.67 2.18
C MET A 246 27.34 24.83 3.54
N CYS A 247 28.61 24.41 3.66
CA CYS A 247 29.39 24.50 4.90
C CYS A 247 29.87 25.93 5.23
N THR A 248 29.90 26.83 4.24
CA THR A 248 30.21 28.25 4.47
C THR A 248 28.97 29.01 4.91
N THR A 249 27.83 28.79 4.25
CA THR A 249 26.53 29.38 4.60
C THR A 249 26.01 28.91 5.96
N TYR A 250 26.16 27.62 6.28
CA TYR A 250 25.59 27.03 7.48
C TYR A 250 26.66 26.41 8.38
N ARG A 251 26.56 26.68 9.70
CA ARG A 251 27.46 26.07 10.71
C ARG A 251 27.29 24.55 10.78
N THR A 252 26.07 24.05 10.56
CA THR A 252 25.77 22.62 10.56
C THR A 252 24.96 22.24 9.32
N VAL A 253 25.37 21.18 8.63
CA VAL A 253 24.70 20.62 7.46
C VAL A 253 24.60 19.10 7.56
N PHE A 254 23.58 18.52 6.93
CA PHE A 254 23.42 17.06 6.87
C PHE A 254 23.58 16.58 5.46
N LEU A 255 24.55 15.69 5.25
CA LEU A 255 24.65 14.93 4.01
C LEU A 255 23.84 13.65 4.14
N LYS A 256 22.86 13.46 3.26
CA LYS A 256 21.93 12.32 3.29
C LYS A 256 21.93 11.60 1.94
N PRO A 257 21.87 10.26 1.88
CA PRO A 257 21.62 9.54 0.64
C PRO A 257 20.21 9.88 0.11
N VAL A 258 20.08 10.08 -1.21
CA VAL A 258 18.79 10.37 -1.87
C VAL A 258 17.80 9.23 -1.65
N ARG A 259 18.27 7.99 -1.82
CA ARG A 259 17.48 6.75 -1.70
C ARG A 259 17.65 6.02 -0.36
N GLY A 260 17.96 6.74 0.72
CA GLY A 260 18.19 6.16 2.05
C GLY A 260 16.93 6.20 2.94
N SER A 261 16.72 5.15 3.75
CA SER A 261 15.66 5.05 4.76
C SER A 261 16.26 4.95 6.19
N LEU A 262 15.42 5.14 7.22
CA LEU A 262 15.76 4.92 8.63
C LEU A 262 17.02 5.67 9.14
N GLY A 263 17.32 6.85 8.57
CA GLY A 263 18.51 7.62 8.94
C GLY A 263 19.86 7.00 8.51
N LYS A 264 19.86 5.86 7.80
CA LYS A 264 21.09 5.18 7.41
C LYS A 264 21.92 6.02 6.44
N GLY A 265 23.19 6.20 6.76
CA GLY A 265 24.15 6.94 5.95
C GLY A 265 24.03 8.46 6.03
N ILE A 266 23.27 9.00 6.99
CA ILE A 266 23.27 10.44 7.28
C ILE A 266 24.60 10.81 7.95
N ILE A 267 25.21 11.88 7.46
CA ILE A 267 26.42 12.48 8.03
C ILE A 267 26.07 13.90 8.46
N ARG A 268 26.12 14.18 9.76
CA ARG A 268 26.09 15.55 10.27
C ARG A 268 27.48 16.14 10.15
N ILE A 269 27.61 17.31 9.53
CA ILE A 269 28.86 18.05 9.38
C ILE A 269 28.70 19.37 10.14
N SER A 270 29.59 19.64 11.08
CA SER A 270 29.58 20.86 11.88
C SER A 270 30.91 21.59 11.79
N ARG A 271 30.87 22.86 11.35
CA ARG A 271 32.01 23.78 11.37
C ARG A 271 32.28 24.23 12.81
N GLN A 272 33.52 24.08 13.23
CA GLN A 272 34.01 24.47 14.56
C GLN A 272 34.59 25.89 14.53
N GLU A 273 34.76 26.50 15.69
CA GLU A 273 35.29 27.87 15.83
C GLU A 273 36.74 28.00 15.38
N ASN A 274 37.56 26.95 15.59
CA ASN A 274 38.93 26.86 15.11
C ASN A 274 39.05 26.57 13.60
N GLY A 275 37.97 26.69 12.83
CA GLY A 275 37.95 26.42 11.39
C GLY A 275 37.97 24.94 11.00
N HIS A 276 38.07 24.02 11.98
CA HIS A 276 37.96 22.58 11.73
C HIS A 276 36.52 22.15 11.42
N TYR A 277 36.38 20.96 10.87
CA TYR A 277 35.10 20.33 10.60
C TYR A 277 34.97 19.02 11.36
N GLN A 278 33.84 18.84 12.04
CA GLN A 278 33.51 17.59 12.70
C GLN A 278 32.38 16.88 11.93
N THR A 279 32.52 15.58 11.73
CA THR A 279 31.46 14.72 11.22
C THR A 279 30.93 13.80 12.29
N MET A 280 29.63 13.55 12.29
CA MET A 280 28.99 12.50 13.10
C MET A 280 28.15 11.60 12.21
N THR A 281 28.36 10.28 12.31
CA THR A 281 27.59 9.26 11.60
C THR A 281 27.03 8.24 12.59
N THR A 282 25.78 7.85 12.41
CA THR A 282 25.15 6.77 13.19
C THR A 282 25.24 5.45 12.44
N SER A 283 25.83 4.44 13.09
CA SER A 283 25.80 3.03 12.67
C SER A 283 25.06 2.19 13.73
N LEU A 284 24.86 0.91 13.44
CA LEU A 284 24.30 -0.06 14.40
C LEU A 284 25.18 -0.22 15.65
N GLU A 285 26.46 0.13 15.56
CA GLU A 285 27.47 0.06 16.62
C GLU A 285 27.58 1.36 17.45
N GLY A 286 26.76 2.37 17.15
CA GLY A 286 26.76 3.67 17.83
C GLY A 286 27.12 4.86 16.94
N SER A 287 27.40 6.01 17.55
CA SER A 287 27.78 7.23 16.83
C SER A 287 29.29 7.34 16.67
N LYS A 288 29.79 7.41 15.43
CA LYS A 288 31.19 7.69 15.14
C LYS A 288 31.39 9.17 14.87
N LYS A 289 32.35 9.79 15.58
CA LYS A 289 32.80 11.17 15.34
C LYS A 289 34.16 11.16 14.64
N SER A 290 34.39 12.14 13.77
CA SER A 290 35.70 12.35 13.13
C SER A 290 35.93 13.84 12.91
N THR A 291 37.16 14.29 13.06
CA THR A 291 37.53 15.71 12.95
C THR A 291 38.53 15.89 11.81
N TYR A 292 38.36 16.97 11.05
CA TYR A 292 39.15 17.30 9.88
C TYR A 292 39.64 18.74 10.01
N SER A 293 40.93 18.97 9.77
CA SER A 293 41.53 20.31 9.91
C SER A 293 41.05 21.31 8.85
N SER A 294 40.48 20.84 7.74
CA SER A 294 39.99 21.71 6.68
C SER A 294 38.89 21.05 5.85
N LEU A 295 38.11 21.88 5.15
CA LEU A 295 37.04 21.41 4.28
C LEU A 295 37.54 20.53 3.11
N PRO A 296 38.68 20.83 2.44
CA PRO A 296 39.26 19.92 1.47
C PRO A 296 39.56 18.53 2.03
N LYS A 297 40.15 18.43 3.24
CA LYS A 297 40.43 17.14 3.89
C LYS A 297 39.15 16.36 4.18
N LEU A 298 38.11 17.05 4.66
CA LEU A 298 36.78 16.45 4.81
C LEU A 298 36.27 15.92 3.47
N PHE A 299 36.29 16.73 2.42
CA PHE A 299 35.78 16.34 1.10
C PHE A 299 36.51 15.12 0.54
N SER A 300 37.84 15.04 0.66
CA SER A 300 38.60 13.87 0.24
C SER A 300 38.23 12.60 1.03
N SER A 301 37.94 12.72 2.33
CA SER A 301 37.46 11.59 3.14
C SER A 301 36.04 11.15 2.75
N LEU A 302 35.20 12.09 2.34
CA LEU A 302 33.84 11.81 1.87
C LEU A 302 33.83 11.26 0.45
N SER A 303 34.72 11.70 -0.45
CA SER A 303 34.69 11.33 -1.87
C SER A 303 34.81 9.82 -2.10
N GLY A 304 35.59 9.12 -1.28
CA GLY A 304 35.66 7.65 -1.26
C GLY A 304 34.34 6.97 -0.86
N LYS A 305 33.51 7.63 -0.04
CA LYS A 305 32.19 7.15 0.40
C LYS A 305 31.05 7.61 -0.53
N ILE A 306 31.21 8.76 -1.20
CA ILE A 306 30.22 9.39 -2.09
C ILE A 306 30.22 8.75 -3.48
N LYS A 307 31.35 8.27 -4.01
CA LYS A 307 31.44 7.62 -5.34
C LYS A 307 30.48 6.43 -5.56
N LYS A 308 29.81 5.94 -4.52
CA LYS A 308 28.82 4.86 -4.60
C LYS A 308 27.35 5.29 -4.46
N ARG A 309 27.03 6.57 -4.14
CA ARG A 309 25.65 7.01 -3.84
C ARG A 309 25.37 8.48 -4.17
N VAL A 310 24.24 8.74 -4.84
CA VAL A 310 23.68 10.09 -4.98
C VAL A 310 23.29 10.64 -3.60
N THR A 311 23.81 11.81 -3.23
CA THR A 311 23.64 12.42 -1.91
C THR A 311 23.09 13.85 -2.01
N LYS A 312 22.26 14.25 -1.04
CA LYS A 312 21.62 15.59 -0.94
C LYS A 312 21.94 16.20 0.42
N PHE A 313 22.23 17.50 0.44
CA PHE A 313 22.33 18.27 1.69
C PHE A 313 20.95 18.67 2.18
N SER A 314 20.77 18.77 3.49
CA SER A 314 19.70 19.57 4.10
C SER A 314 20.26 20.39 5.26
N LYS A 315 19.74 21.60 5.46
CA LYS A 315 19.89 22.35 6.72
C LYS A 315 19.35 21.54 7.92
N ASP A 316 19.84 21.86 9.12
CA ASP A 316 19.30 21.39 10.40
C ASP A 316 17.83 21.84 10.55
N TRP A 317 16.99 21.01 11.18
CA TRP A 317 15.70 21.46 11.69
C TRP A 317 15.97 22.07 13.06
N ILE A 318 15.73 23.38 13.20
CA ILE A 318 15.50 24.00 14.52
C ILE A 318 13.99 24.09 14.68
#